data_AF-A0A1D7X7G1-F1
#
_entry.id   AF-A0A1D7X7G1-F1
#
_cell.length_a   1.000
_cell.length_b   1.000
_cell.length_c   1.000
_cell.angle_alpha   90.00
_cell.angle_beta   90.00
_cell.angle_gamma   90.00
#
_symmetry.space_group_name_H-M   'P 1'
#
loop_
_entity.id
_entity.type
_entity.pdbx_description
1 polymer ?
#
loop_
_entity_poly.entity_id
_entity_poly.type
_entity_poly.pdbx_seq_one_letter_code
_entity_poly.pdbx_strand_id
1 'polypeptide(L)'
;MDVGPLPQVGIGMVVGLLEMLEDARGREDIFKLAGSLSMELDDIGPVIEAARVLGFIETTNGDITLTRLGSKLLNADINERKDIIAARLQELPAFKEVLQLIKSGRGRQVRREQVVRRFARRMSDEDAEVLFKTVVDWGRFAEIIGYDTKGEVLYLDEGA
;
A
#
# COMPACT_ATOMS: atom_id res chain seq x y z
N MET A 1 4.40 15.20 7.56
CA MET A 1 3.97 15.09 6.16
C MET A 1 2.65 14.35 6.16
N ASP A 2 1.58 15.04 5.78
CA ASP A 2 0.32 14.37 5.41
C ASP A 2 0.65 13.52 4.19
N VAL A 3 0.67 12.20 4.37
CA VAL A 3 0.62 11.30 3.22
C VAL A 3 -0.81 11.42 2.71
N GLY A 4 -0.98 11.86 1.47
CA GLY A 4 -2.28 11.93 0.80
C GLY A 4 -3.01 10.58 0.81
N PRO A 5 -4.25 10.50 0.30
CA PRO A 5 -4.99 9.24 0.27
C PRO A 5 -4.13 8.16 -0.37
N LEU A 6 -4.01 7.01 0.29
CA LEU A 6 -3.30 5.87 -0.30
C LEU A 6 -4.05 5.45 -1.58
N PRO A 7 -3.35 5.28 -2.71
CA PRO A 7 -3.99 4.90 -3.96
C PRO A 7 -4.56 3.48 -3.85
N GLN A 8 -5.76 3.28 -4.39
CA GLN A 8 -6.41 1.97 -4.41
C GLN A 8 -5.81 1.09 -5.52
N VAL A 9 -4.63 0.55 -5.24
CA VAL A 9 -3.91 -0.39 -6.12
C VAL A 9 -3.51 -1.64 -5.34
N GLY A 10 -3.39 -2.78 -6.01
CA GLY A 10 -2.90 -4.00 -5.36
C GLY A 10 -1.37 -4.00 -5.20
N ILE A 11 -0.86 -4.58 -4.10
CA ILE A 11 0.58 -4.76 -3.91
C ILE A 11 1.22 -5.59 -5.04
N GLY A 12 0.49 -6.52 -5.66
CA GLY A 12 0.97 -7.25 -6.83
C GLY A 12 1.33 -6.34 -8.02
N MET A 13 0.56 -5.27 -8.25
CA MET A 13 0.87 -4.28 -9.30
C MET A 13 2.14 -3.50 -8.96
N VAL A 14 2.32 -3.17 -7.67
CA VAL A 14 3.56 -2.53 -7.19
C VAL A 14 4.76 -3.45 -7.43
N VAL A 15 4.67 -4.73 -7.06
CA VAL A 15 5.75 -5.69 -7.30
C VAL A 15 6.07 -5.81 -8.79
N GLY A 16 5.06 -5.91 -9.66
CA GLY A 16 5.26 -5.96 -11.11
C GLY A 16 5.96 -4.72 -11.66
N LEU A 17 5.61 -3.53 -11.17
CA LEU A 17 6.33 -2.28 -11.50
C LEU A 17 7.82 -2.36 -11.10
N LEU A 18 8.13 -2.88 -9.92
CA LEU A 18 9.52 -3.01 -9.47
C LEU A 18 10.31 -4.00 -10.33
N GLU A 19 9.70 -5.13 -10.72
CA GLU A 19 10.33 -6.13 -11.60
C GLU A 19 10.69 -5.50 -12.95
N MET A 20 9.79 -4.71 -13.53
CA MET A 20 10.07 -3.99 -14.78
C MET A 20 11.20 -2.97 -14.65
N LEU A 21 11.28 -2.27 -13.51
CA LEU A 21 12.38 -1.34 -13.25
C LEU A 21 13.70 -2.10 -13.11
N GLU A 22 13.73 -3.25 -12.45
CA GLU A 22 14.92 -4.09 -12.34
C GLU A 22 15.40 -4.54 -13.72
N ASP A 23 14.50 -4.97 -14.60
CA ASP A 23 14.81 -5.30 -16.01
C ASP A 23 15.38 -4.10 -16.78
N ALA A 24 14.93 -2.88 -16.46
CA ALA A 24 15.45 -1.62 -16.97
C ALA A 24 16.72 -1.12 -16.22
N ARG A 25 17.41 -1.99 -15.48
CA ARG A 25 18.62 -1.68 -14.67
C ARG A 25 18.37 -0.67 -13.55
N GLY A 26 17.18 -0.69 -12.98
CA GLY A 26 16.77 0.06 -11.80
C GLY A 26 16.38 1.51 -12.04
N ARG A 27 16.29 2.00 -13.28
CA ARG A 27 15.87 3.38 -13.59
C ARG A 27 15.22 3.48 -14.96
N GLU A 28 14.08 4.16 -15.04
CA GLU A 28 13.39 4.44 -16.31
C GLU A 28 12.61 5.77 -16.25
N ASP A 29 12.41 6.39 -17.41
CA ASP A 29 11.54 7.56 -17.57
C ASP A 29 10.05 7.15 -17.47
N ILE A 30 9.23 7.93 -16.76
CA ILE A 30 7.82 7.61 -16.51
C ILE A 30 7.02 7.44 -17.81
N PHE A 31 7.25 8.29 -18.81
CA PHE A 31 6.51 8.22 -20.08
C PHE A 31 6.91 6.99 -20.89
N LYS A 32 8.20 6.63 -20.88
CA LYS A 32 8.68 5.40 -21.51
C LYS A 32 8.08 4.18 -20.85
N LEU A 33 8.07 4.13 -19.52
CA LEU A 33 7.51 3.04 -18.75
C LEU A 33 6.00 2.86 -19.04
N ALA A 34 5.23 3.96 -19.04
CA ALA A 34 3.82 3.93 -19.40
C ALA A 34 3.59 3.39 -20.82
N GLY A 35 4.41 3.86 -21.78
CA GLY A 35 4.39 3.39 -23.16
C GLY A 35 4.71 1.89 -23.29
N SER A 36 5.71 1.39 -22.57
CA SER A 36 6.08 -0.04 -22.55
C SER A 36 4.96 -0.92 -22.00
N LEU A 37 4.14 -0.40 -21.09
CA LEU A 37 2.99 -1.07 -20.51
C LEU A 37 1.71 -0.95 -21.34
N SER A 38 1.71 -0.14 -22.40
CA SER A 38 0.48 0.27 -23.10
C SER A 38 -0.58 0.83 -22.14
N MET A 39 -0.14 1.52 -21.09
CA MET A 39 -0.97 2.14 -20.07
C MET A 39 -0.95 3.65 -20.21
N GLU A 40 -2.04 4.31 -19.84
CA GLU A 40 -2.05 5.76 -19.72
C GLU A 40 -1.35 6.21 -18.42
N LEU A 41 -0.90 7.47 -18.37
CA LEU A 41 -0.25 8.01 -17.17
C LEU A 41 -1.17 8.02 -15.96
N ASP A 42 -2.47 8.25 -16.19
CA ASP A 42 -3.49 8.26 -15.15
C ASP A 42 -3.70 6.85 -14.55
N ASP A 43 -3.40 5.79 -15.31
CA ASP A 43 -3.52 4.41 -14.85
C ASP A 43 -2.27 3.94 -14.08
N ILE A 44 -1.07 4.31 -14.54
CA ILE A 44 0.19 3.89 -13.91
C ILE A 44 0.60 4.79 -12.74
N GLY A 45 0.18 6.06 -12.76
CA GLY A 45 0.47 7.05 -11.72
C GLY A 45 0.14 6.56 -10.30
N PRO A 46 -1.05 5.98 -10.04
CA PRO A 46 -1.38 5.39 -8.75
C PRO A 46 -0.44 4.26 -8.30
N VAL A 47 0.07 3.43 -9.22
CA VAL A 47 1.00 2.34 -8.91
C VAL A 47 2.39 2.90 -8.55
N ILE A 48 2.85 3.90 -9.30
CA ILE A 48 4.09 4.64 -9.01
C ILE A 48 3.98 5.30 -7.62
N GLU A 49 2.87 5.97 -7.34
CA GLU A 49 2.66 6.62 -6.05
C GLU A 49 2.65 5.62 -4.89
N ALA A 50 2.01 4.46 -5.07
CA ALA A 50 2.05 3.39 -4.06
C ALA A 50 3.47 2.90 -3.80
N ALA A 51 4.24 2.61 -4.86
CA ALA A 51 5.62 2.17 -4.76
C ALA A 51 6.51 3.22 -4.05
N ARG A 52 6.27 4.51 -4.32
CA ARG A 52 6.97 5.64 -3.71
C ARG A 52 6.63 5.79 -2.23
N VAL A 53 5.35 5.73 -1.86
CA VAL A 53 4.89 5.81 -0.47
C VAL A 53 5.44 4.65 0.37
N LEU A 54 5.53 3.46 -0.22
CA LEU A 54 6.15 2.29 0.41
C LEU A 54 7.68 2.37 0.47
N GLY A 55 8.30 3.34 -0.20
CA GLY A 55 9.74 3.58 -0.22
C GLY A 55 10.53 2.60 -1.10
N PHE A 56 9.86 1.93 -2.04
CA PHE A 56 10.49 1.00 -2.98
C PHE A 56 11.08 1.70 -4.20
N ILE A 57 10.57 2.89 -4.52
CA ILE A 57 11.12 3.75 -5.58
C ILE A 57 11.30 5.18 -5.08
N GLU A 58 12.12 5.93 -5.81
CA GLU A 58 12.20 7.38 -5.75
C GLU A 58 11.85 7.97 -7.12
N THR A 59 11.24 9.15 -7.13
CA THR A 59 10.94 9.90 -8.35
C THR A 59 11.76 11.18 -8.39
N THR A 60 12.42 11.47 -9.51
CA THR A 60 13.22 12.69 -9.68
C THR A 60 13.15 13.15 -11.13
N ASN A 61 12.66 14.37 -11.36
CA ASN A 61 12.61 15.00 -12.69
C ASN A 61 11.96 14.15 -13.79
N GLY A 62 10.92 13.37 -13.48
CA GLY A 62 10.24 12.52 -14.45
C GLY A 62 10.80 11.09 -14.58
N ASP A 63 11.92 10.81 -13.89
CA ASP A 63 12.46 9.45 -13.80
C ASP A 63 11.98 8.76 -12.52
N ILE A 64 11.84 7.44 -12.61
CA ILE A 64 11.68 6.54 -11.47
C ILE A 64 12.97 5.76 -11.28
N THR A 65 13.43 5.66 -10.03
CA THR A 65 14.61 4.85 -9.66
C THR A 65 14.25 3.86 -8.55
N LEU A 66 14.65 2.61 -8.70
CA LEU A 66 14.49 1.57 -7.70
C LEU A 66 15.38 1.86 -6.49
N THR A 67 14.82 1.83 -5.27
CA THR A 67 15.61 2.00 -4.06
C THR A 67 16.27 0.70 -3.65
N ARG A 68 17.25 0.79 -2.74
CA ARG A 68 17.83 -0.41 -2.10
C ARG A 68 16.77 -1.28 -1.40
N LEU A 69 15.70 -0.68 -0.87
CA LEU A 69 14.61 -1.42 -0.26
C LEU A 69 13.76 -2.14 -1.32
N GLY A 70 13.48 -1.47 -2.45
CA GLY A 70 12.80 -2.09 -3.59
C GLY A 70 13.58 -3.30 -4.13
N SER A 71 14.89 -3.16 -4.36
CA SER A 71 15.74 -4.30 -4.76
C SER A 71 15.77 -5.41 -3.70
N LYS A 72 15.79 -5.07 -2.40
CA LYS A 72 15.68 -6.09 -1.33
C LYS A 72 14.37 -6.85 -1.41
N LEU A 73 13.25 -6.15 -1.63
CA LEU A 73 11.93 -6.77 -1.78
C LEU A 73 11.90 -7.76 -2.96
N LEU A 74 12.46 -7.39 -4.11
CA LEU A 74 12.47 -8.27 -5.29
C LEU A 74 13.28 -9.56 -5.07
N ASN A 75 14.40 -9.46 -4.36
CA ASN A 75 15.28 -10.59 -4.09
C ASN A 75 14.83 -11.46 -2.90
N ALA A 76 13.82 -11.00 -2.15
CA ALA A 76 13.29 -11.69 -0.99
C ALA A 76 12.30 -12.81 -1.38
N ASP A 77 12.23 -13.86 -0.56
CA ASP A 77 11.18 -14.86 -0.68
C ASP A 77 9.80 -14.30 -0.30
N ILE A 78 8.75 -15.10 -0.45
CA ILE A 78 7.38 -14.63 -0.23
C ILE A 78 7.12 -14.15 1.20
N ASN A 79 7.71 -14.77 2.22
CA ASN A 79 7.49 -14.39 3.62
C ASN A 79 8.28 -13.13 3.95
N GLU A 80 9.54 -13.08 3.52
CA GLU A 80 10.38 -11.89 3.68
C GLU A 80 9.78 -10.67 2.97
N ARG A 81 9.14 -10.83 1.81
CA ARG A 81 8.40 -9.76 1.12
C ARG A 81 7.27 -9.21 2.00
N LYS A 82 6.47 -10.10 2.60
CA LYS A 82 5.40 -9.70 3.53
C LYS A 82 5.96 -8.93 4.72
N ASP A 83 7.04 -9.41 5.33
CA ASP A 83 7.70 -8.73 6.46
C ASP A 83 8.20 -7.33 6.10
N ILE A 84 8.84 -7.18 4.94
CA ILE A 84 9.32 -5.88 4.45
C ILE A 84 8.14 -4.93 4.26
N ILE A 85 7.07 -5.39 3.62
CA ILE A 85 5.88 -4.58 3.36
C ILE A 85 5.18 -4.24 4.68
N ALA A 86 4.98 -5.21 5.57
CA ALA A 86 4.40 -5.03 6.90
C ALA A 86 5.14 -3.93 7.67
N ALA A 87 6.47 -3.96 7.67
CA ALA A 87 7.29 -2.94 8.30
C ALA A 87 7.10 -1.54 7.67
N ARG A 88 6.89 -1.44 6.36
CA ARG A 88 6.54 -0.16 5.70
C ARG A 88 5.14 0.31 6.04
N LEU A 89 4.16 -0.58 5.97
CA LEU A 89 2.76 -0.28 6.27
C LEU A 89 2.59 0.24 7.70
N GLN A 90 3.24 -0.40 8.67
CA GLN A 90 3.20 0.02 10.07
C GLN A 90 3.75 1.44 10.32
N GLU A 91 4.52 2.00 9.39
CA GLU A 91 4.99 3.40 9.48
C GLU A 91 3.98 4.42 8.95
N LEU A 92 3.04 3.99 8.10
CA LEU A 92 2.05 4.87 7.47
C LEU A 92 0.98 5.33 8.48
N PRO A 93 0.60 6.62 8.49
CA PRO A 93 -0.40 7.14 9.44
C PRO A 93 -1.74 6.40 9.42
N ALA A 94 -2.25 6.06 8.24
CA ALA A 94 -3.53 5.33 8.10
C ALA A 94 -3.49 3.95 8.77
N PHE A 95 -2.37 3.23 8.62
CA PHE A 95 -2.17 1.93 9.24
C PHE A 95 -1.97 2.05 10.75
N LYS A 96 -1.16 3.00 11.23
CA LYS A 96 -1.01 3.28 12.66
C LYS A 96 -2.37 3.51 13.33
N GLU A 97 -3.21 4.32 12.69
CA GLU A 97 -4.56 4.61 13.16
C GLU A 97 -5.46 3.37 13.20
N VAL A 98 -5.50 2.57 12.11
CA VAL A 98 -6.33 1.36 12.05
C VAL A 98 -5.86 0.29 13.03
N LEU A 99 -4.55 0.05 13.14
CA LEU A 99 -3.99 -0.89 14.09
C LEU A 99 -4.29 -0.48 15.54
N GLN A 100 -4.27 0.82 15.84
CA GLN A 100 -4.66 1.33 17.16
C GLN A 100 -6.15 1.13 17.44
N LEU A 101 -7.02 1.38 16.45
CA LEU A 101 -8.46 1.14 16.56
C LEU A 101 -8.77 -0.34 16.82
N ILE A 102 -8.13 -1.25 16.08
CA ILE A 102 -8.27 -2.70 16.28
C ILE A 102 -7.83 -3.08 17.70
N LYS A 103 -6.63 -2.64 18.13
CA LYS A 103 -6.07 -2.95 19.46
C LYS A 103 -6.91 -2.44 20.62
N SER A 104 -7.56 -1.28 20.44
CA SER A 104 -8.41 -0.66 21.47
C SER A 104 -9.83 -1.21 21.50
N GLY A 105 -10.25 -1.91 20.44
CA GLY A 105 -11.58 -2.50 20.32
C GLY A 105 -11.76 -3.77 21.15
N ARG A 106 -12.99 -4.02 21.60
CA ARG A 106 -13.33 -5.25 22.33
C ARG A 106 -13.05 -6.48 21.45
N GLY A 107 -12.31 -7.45 21.98
CA GLY A 107 -11.90 -8.63 21.21
C GLY A 107 -10.80 -8.37 20.19
N ARG A 108 -10.06 -7.25 20.30
CA ARG A 108 -9.03 -6.81 19.34
C ARG A 108 -9.58 -6.71 17.92
N GLN A 109 -10.73 -6.07 17.80
CA GLN A 109 -11.52 -5.98 16.58
C GLN A 109 -12.16 -4.59 16.45
N VAL A 110 -12.34 -4.13 15.20
CA VAL A 110 -13.05 -2.88 14.91
C VAL A 110 -13.98 -3.04 13.71
N ARG A 111 -15.18 -2.44 13.76
CA ARG A 111 -16.11 -2.46 12.63
C ARG A 111 -15.64 -1.54 11.50
N ARG A 112 -15.86 -1.95 10.24
CA ARG A 112 -15.63 -1.15 9.02
C ARG A 112 -16.10 0.29 9.20
N GLU A 113 -17.37 0.45 9.58
CA GLU A 113 -18.03 1.74 9.71
C GLU A 113 -17.33 2.66 10.73
N GLN A 114 -16.70 2.12 11.77
CA GLN A 114 -15.92 2.93 12.72
C GLN A 114 -14.62 3.46 12.09
N VAL A 115 -13.95 2.64 11.27
CA VAL A 115 -12.74 3.03 10.55
C VAL A 115 -13.07 4.06 9.47
N VAL A 116 -14.08 3.80 8.63
CA VAL A 116 -14.49 4.72 7.55
C VAL A 116 -14.90 6.07 8.14
N ARG A 117 -15.76 6.10 9.17
CA ARG A 117 -16.13 7.35 9.86
C ARG A 117 -14.94 8.07 10.47
N ARG A 118 -13.89 7.34 10.87
CA ARG A 118 -12.68 7.96 11.39
C ARG A 118 -11.93 8.69 10.28
N PHE A 119 -11.75 8.04 9.13
CA PHE A 119 -11.12 8.66 7.96
C PHE A 119 -11.93 9.85 7.42
N ALA A 120 -13.27 9.72 7.32
CA ALA A 120 -14.18 10.76 6.84
C ALA A 120 -14.18 12.05 7.69
N ARG A 121 -13.54 12.07 8.88
CA ARG A 121 -13.33 13.32 9.64
C ARG A 121 -12.36 14.28 8.97
N ARG A 122 -11.54 13.82 8.03
CA ARG A 122 -10.47 14.60 7.38
C ARG A 122 -10.45 14.50 5.85
N MET A 123 -11.43 13.84 5.24
CA MET A 123 -11.57 13.68 3.78
C MET A 123 -13.03 13.42 3.40
N SER A 124 -13.34 13.33 2.11
CA SER A 124 -14.67 12.97 1.64
C SER A 124 -15.05 11.53 2.02
N ASP A 125 -16.35 11.22 2.04
CA ASP A 125 -16.80 9.85 2.30
C ASP A 125 -16.29 8.86 1.24
N GLU A 126 -16.19 9.30 -0.02
CA GLU A 126 -15.65 8.50 -1.12
C GLU A 126 -14.16 8.19 -0.90
N ASP A 127 -13.35 9.20 -0.58
CA ASP A 127 -11.92 9.01 -0.28
C ASP A 127 -11.71 8.13 0.95
N ALA A 128 -12.57 8.25 1.97
CA ALA A 128 -12.51 7.44 3.17
C ALA A 128 -12.78 5.95 2.86
N GLU A 129 -13.71 5.67 1.95
CA GLU A 129 -14.00 4.31 1.48
C GLU A 129 -12.85 3.74 0.63
N VAL A 130 -12.27 4.55 -0.26
CA VAL A 130 -11.08 4.19 -1.06
C VAL A 130 -9.89 3.87 -0.16
N LEU A 131 -9.62 4.73 0.83
CA LEU A 131 -8.54 4.51 1.80
C LEU A 131 -8.79 3.25 2.63
N PHE A 132 -10.02 3.03 3.09
CA PHE A 132 -10.39 1.82 3.82
C PHE A 132 -10.09 0.55 3.01
N LYS A 133 -10.53 0.50 1.75
CA LYS A 133 -10.28 -0.64 0.84
C LYS A 133 -8.77 -0.88 0.69
N THR A 134 -8.02 0.18 0.47
CA THR A 134 -6.55 0.12 0.35
C THR A 134 -5.89 -0.43 1.60
N VAL A 135 -6.28 0.04 2.80
CA VAL A 135 -5.74 -0.48 4.07
C VAL A 135 -6.06 -1.97 4.25
N VAL A 136 -7.29 -2.39 3.92
CA VAL A 136 -7.67 -3.80 4.00
C VAL A 136 -6.86 -4.65 3.03
N ASP A 137 -6.76 -4.24 1.77
CA ASP A 137 -6.09 -5.03 0.73
C ASP A 137 -4.58 -5.16 1.01
N TRP A 138 -3.92 -4.06 1.34
CA TRP A 138 -2.49 -4.05 1.67
C TRP A 138 -2.21 -4.75 3.00
N GLY A 139 -3.05 -4.53 4.01
CA GLY A 139 -2.91 -5.15 5.33
C GLY A 139 -3.08 -6.66 5.31
N ARG A 140 -3.99 -7.18 4.47
CA ARG A 140 -4.16 -8.62 4.24
C ARG A 140 -3.02 -9.22 3.45
N PHE A 141 -2.52 -8.52 2.43
CA PHE A 141 -1.33 -8.98 1.68
C PHE A 141 -0.14 -9.19 2.62
N ALA A 142 0.07 -8.24 3.54
CA ALA A 142 1.18 -8.25 4.49
C ALA A 142 0.89 -9.04 5.78
N GLU A 143 -0.26 -9.71 5.89
CA GLU A 143 -0.65 -10.53 7.05
C GLU A 143 -0.57 -9.78 8.40
N ILE A 144 -0.88 -8.47 8.40
CA ILE A 144 -0.98 -7.66 9.63
C ILE A 144 -2.41 -7.37 10.06
N ILE A 145 -3.37 -7.52 9.14
CA ILE A 145 -4.79 -7.28 9.35
C ILE A 145 -5.59 -8.34 8.60
N GLY A 146 -6.55 -8.96 9.29
CA GLY A 146 -7.64 -9.72 8.68
C GLY A 146 -8.92 -8.88 8.52
N TYR A 147 -9.77 -9.25 7.57
CA TYR A 147 -11.08 -8.64 7.38
C TYR A 147 -12.16 -9.69 7.13
N ASP A 148 -13.15 -9.75 8.02
CA ASP A 148 -14.38 -10.53 7.81
C ASP A 148 -15.39 -9.68 7.05
N THR A 149 -15.64 -10.05 5.78
CA THR A 149 -16.59 -9.35 4.91
C THR A 149 -18.04 -9.52 5.32
N LYS A 150 -18.40 -10.62 6.01
CA LYS A 150 -19.77 -10.86 6.47
C LYS A 150 -20.07 -10.08 7.74
N GLY A 151 -19.14 -10.09 8.69
CA GLY A 151 -19.24 -9.34 9.94
C GLY A 151 -18.93 -7.85 9.79
N GLU A 152 -18.25 -7.48 8.71
CA GLU A 152 -17.64 -6.16 8.46
C GLU A 152 -16.69 -5.73 9.58
N VAL A 153 -15.80 -6.63 9.98
CA VAL A 153 -14.88 -6.45 11.10
C VAL A 153 -13.43 -6.67 10.68
N LEU A 154 -12.55 -5.76 11.09
CA LEU A 154 -11.10 -5.90 11.01
C LEU A 154 -10.57 -6.46 12.33
N TYR A 155 -9.57 -7.33 12.25
CA TYR A 155 -8.83 -7.90 13.37
C TYR A 155 -7.34 -7.94 13.04
N LEU A 156 -6.49 -8.12 14.06
CA LEU A 156 -5.07 -8.42 13.84
C LEU A 156 -4.94 -9.86 13.37
N ASP A 157 -4.15 -10.08 12.33
CA ASP A 157 -3.82 -11.43 11.91
C ASP A 157 -2.94 -12.11 12.98
N GLU A 158 -3.07 -13.43 13.17
CA GLU A 158 -2.40 -14.16 14.26
C GLU A 158 -0.89 -14.41 14.02
N GLY A 159 -0.30 -13.76 13.01
CA GLY A 159 1.13 -13.77 12.71
C GLY A 159 1.89 -12.46 13.00
N ALA A 160 1.23 -11.44 13.56
CA ALA A 160 1.79 -10.10 13.85
C ALA A 160 2.22 -9.87 15.32
#